data_AF-A0ABD1KWM5-F1
#
_entry.id   AF-A0ABD1KWM5-F1
#
_cell.length_a   1.000
_cell.length_b   1.000
_cell.length_c   1.000
_cell.angle_alpha   90.00
_cell.angle_beta   90.00
_cell.angle_gamma   90.00
#
_symmetry.space_group_name_H-M   'P 1'
#
loop_
_entity.id
_entity.type
_entity.pdbx_description
1 polymer ?
#
loop_
_entity_poly.entity_id
_entity_poly.type
_entity_poly.pdbx_seq_one_letter_code
_entity_poly.pdbx_strand_id
1 'polypeptide(L)'
;MDILRKSDFCNNLDPISGPEVTISVSGNAAAQQLEQLEPSTGHQGDRNSVWATTAFTTTGGRGGDGPKDLTASQVTPRSPVLTWKPPSSKVSGYKLQYAIEGQAFQAQTDLRKHKLLRLTPGSKYLVRLQSDMGGVYTEAITIEFTTGDLRFPFPSDCSQELLNGVQESGLVEIFPLGQASVPVSVYCDMETDRGGWTVRAVAKEQLGAASASVCSDSMTYHNGRHFSTRDRDRSDIRFCAMFYRGGWWYRNCHEANLNGLYNTAHNQEGIIWKTWKGKKYSIPFVEMKMRPISFRPPSLG
;
A
#
# COMPACT_ATOMS: atom_id res chain seq x y z
N MET A 1 -22.62 -14.67 1.22
CA MET A 1 -21.36 -13.92 1.10
C MET A 1 -21.40 -13.19 -0.23
N ASP A 2 -22.09 -12.04 -0.25
CA ASP A 2 -22.08 -11.11 -1.37
C ASP A 2 -20.79 -10.31 -1.28
N ILE A 3 -19.68 -10.84 -1.83
CA ILE A 3 -18.33 -10.31 -1.57
C ILE A 3 -17.87 -9.28 -2.60
N LEU A 4 -18.54 -9.10 -3.73
CA LEU A 4 -18.02 -8.26 -4.79
C LEU A 4 -19.00 -7.12 -5.09
N ARG A 5 -18.68 -5.91 -4.60
CA ARG A 5 -19.01 -4.72 -5.37
C ARG A 5 -18.25 -4.92 -6.69
N LYS A 6 -18.97 -5.34 -7.75
CA LYS A 6 -18.44 -5.54 -9.10
C LYS A 6 -17.95 -4.20 -9.63
N SER A 7 -16.73 -3.82 -9.30
CA SER A 7 -15.99 -2.88 -10.12
C SER A 7 -15.42 -3.68 -11.29
N ASP A 8 -16.30 -4.07 -12.22
CA ASP A 8 -15.94 -4.80 -13.45
C ASP A 8 -15.28 -3.82 -14.42
N PHE A 9 -14.13 -3.26 -14.01
CA PHE A 9 -13.33 -2.40 -14.87
C PHE A 9 -12.47 -3.28 -15.77
N CYS A 10 -12.80 -3.25 -17.05
CA CYS A 10 -12.00 -3.86 -18.09
C CYS A 10 -11.25 -2.77 -18.83
N ASN A 11 -9.95 -2.95 -18.91
CA ASN A 11 -9.09 -2.03 -19.62
C ASN A 11 -8.93 -2.51 -21.06
N ASN A 12 -9.25 -1.66 -22.03
CA ASN A 12 -8.74 -1.88 -23.39
C ASN A 12 -7.24 -1.54 -23.34
N LEU A 13 -6.41 -2.57 -23.49
CA LEU A 13 -4.97 -2.44 -23.55
C LEU A 13 -4.58 -2.34 -25.02
N ASP A 14 -4.09 -1.16 -25.43
CA ASP A 14 -3.39 -1.01 -26.71
C ASP A 14 -1.93 -1.47 -26.53
N PRO A 15 -1.34 -2.22 -27.48
CA PRO A 15 0.05 -2.63 -27.38
C PRO A 15 0.99 -1.43 -27.52
N ILE A 16 1.80 -1.15 -26.49
CA ILE A 16 2.87 -0.14 -26.55
C ILE A 16 4.04 -0.73 -27.35
N SER A 17 4.33 -0.18 -28.53
CA SER A 17 5.63 -0.35 -29.17
C SER A 17 6.62 0.63 -28.53
N GLY A 18 7.43 0.17 -27.57
CA GLY A 18 8.49 0.96 -26.94
C GLY A 18 9.61 0.04 -26.44
N PRO A 19 10.86 0.53 -26.36
CA PRO A 19 11.99 -0.31 -26.03
C PRO A 19 11.89 -0.84 -24.60
N GLU A 20 12.19 -2.14 -24.48
CA GLU A 20 12.21 -2.93 -23.27
C GLU A 20 13.24 -2.36 -22.26
N VAL A 21 12.79 -1.89 -21.10
CA VAL A 21 13.67 -1.56 -19.98
C VAL A 21 13.59 -2.70 -18.97
N THR A 22 14.59 -3.58 -19.02
CA THR A 22 14.77 -4.66 -18.06
C THR A 22 15.44 -4.10 -16.80
N ILE A 23 14.75 -4.11 -15.66
CA ILE A 23 15.37 -3.84 -14.35
C ILE A 23 15.56 -5.19 -13.64
N SER A 24 16.81 -5.62 -13.53
CA SER A 24 17.21 -6.76 -12.72
C SER A 24 17.34 -6.32 -11.26
N VAL A 25 16.50 -6.87 -10.38
CA VAL A 25 16.63 -6.65 -8.93
C VAL A 25 17.40 -7.83 -8.34
N SER A 26 18.68 -7.62 -8.05
CA SER A 26 19.47 -8.55 -7.24
C SER A 26 18.97 -8.46 -5.80
N GLY A 27 18.56 -9.60 -5.24
CA GLY A 27 18.19 -9.73 -3.84
C GLY A 27 19.39 -9.45 -2.94
N ASN A 28 19.56 -8.18 -2.58
CA ASN A 28 20.23 -7.61 -1.40
C ASN A 28 20.57 -6.14 -1.70
N ALA A 29 19.62 -5.21 -1.52
CA ALA A 29 19.91 -3.77 -1.53
C ALA A 29 18.96 -3.01 -0.59
N ALA A 30 19.54 -2.42 0.45
CA ALA A 30 18.90 -1.45 1.33
C ALA A 30 18.98 -0.06 0.69
N ALA A 31 17.85 0.66 0.70
CA ALA A 31 17.63 2.11 0.55
C ALA A 31 18.36 2.88 -0.58
N GLN A 32 17.59 3.52 -1.50
CA GLN A 32 17.80 4.95 -1.83
C GLN A 32 16.65 5.62 -2.60
N GLN A 33 16.44 6.90 -2.27
CA GLN A 33 15.89 8.07 -2.99
C GLN A 33 14.59 7.97 -3.81
N LEU A 34 13.58 8.73 -3.36
CA LEU A 34 12.57 9.34 -4.21
C LEU A 34 12.67 10.86 -4.03
N GLU A 35 13.34 11.52 -4.98
CA GLU A 35 13.19 12.95 -5.23
C GLU A 35 12.26 13.14 -6.43
N GLN A 36 11.43 14.18 -6.33
CA GLN A 36 10.41 14.65 -7.30
C GLN A 36 9.03 13.98 -7.21
N LEU A 37 8.27 14.39 -6.20
CA LEU A 37 6.82 14.57 -6.34
C LEU A 37 6.43 15.93 -5.77
N GLU A 38 5.75 16.73 -6.60
CA GLU A 38 5.23 18.07 -6.29
C GLU A 38 4.16 18.05 -5.19
N PRO A 39 3.95 19.17 -4.48
CA PRO A 39 3.12 19.20 -3.28
C PRO A 39 1.64 19.07 -3.63
N SER A 40 0.98 18.00 -3.17
CA SER A 40 -0.48 18.05 -3.03
C SER A 40 -0.82 18.83 -1.77
N THR A 41 -1.61 19.87 -1.96
CA THR A 41 -2.17 20.74 -0.92
C THR A 41 -3.10 19.93 -0.02
N GLY A 42 -2.67 19.69 1.22
CA GLY A 42 -3.52 19.08 2.25
C GLY A 42 -4.58 20.06 2.72
N HIS A 43 -5.84 19.77 2.42
CA HIS A 43 -6.99 20.47 3.00
C HIS A 43 -7.56 19.71 4.21
N GLN A 44 -8.04 20.52 5.14
CA GLN A 44 -8.43 20.19 6.51
C GLN A 44 -9.81 19.51 6.57
N GLY A 45 -9.90 18.35 7.22
CA GLY A 45 -11.18 17.81 7.72
C GLY A 45 -11.19 16.32 8.04
N ASP A 46 -11.22 15.95 9.33
CA ASP A 46 -12.41 15.41 10.03
C ASP A 46 -12.07 15.11 11.51
N ARG A 47 -13.05 15.31 12.39
CA ARG A 47 -12.90 15.84 13.75
C ARG A 47 -12.74 14.81 14.87
N ASN A 48 -12.11 13.65 14.63
CA ASN A 48 -12.06 12.55 15.61
C ASN A 48 -10.69 11.87 15.84
N SER A 49 -9.59 12.43 15.35
CA SER A 49 -8.25 12.03 15.83
C SER A 49 -7.79 13.01 16.91
N VAL A 50 -7.50 12.49 18.10
CA VAL A 50 -6.88 13.28 19.17
C VAL A 50 -5.56 13.81 18.63
N TRP A 51 -5.40 15.13 18.61
CA TRP A 51 -4.17 15.75 18.12
C TRP A 51 -2.98 15.24 18.94
N ALA A 52 -1.97 14.71 18.24
CA ALA A 52 -0.67 14.41 18.81
C ALA A 52 -0.11 15.67 19.50
N THR A 53 0.29 15.52 20.78
CA THR A 53 0.90 16.63 21.52
C THR A 53 2.38 16.73 21.15
N THR A 54 2.81 17.90 20.67
CA THR A 54 4.22 18.24 20.47
C THR A 54 4.76 18.93 21.72
N ALA A 55 5.48 18.19 22.57
CA ALA A 55 6.18 18.76 23.72
C ALA A 55 7.60 19.14 23.31
N PHE A 56 7.87 20.43 23.14
CA PHE A 56 9.19 20.92 22.76
C PHE A 56 10.05 21.17 24.00
N THR A 57 11.05 20.33 24.24
CA THR A 57 12.21 20.69 25.07
C THR A 57 13.46 20.54 24.23
N THR A 58 13.95 21.63 23.64
CA THR A 58 15.27 21.64 22.99
C THR A 58 16.35 21.62 24.08
N THR A 59 16.76 20.43 24.49
CA THR A 59 17.95 20.22 25.33
C THR A 59 19.15 19.98 24.42
N GLY A 60 20.13 20.90 24.49
CA GLY A 60 21.35 20.89 23.68
C GLY A 60 21.40 22.04 22.67
N GLY A 61 22.55 22.73 22.59
CA GLY A 61 22.75 23.87 21.66
C GLY A 61 23.08 25.22 22.30
N ARG A 62 23.30 25.30 23.63
CA ARG A 62 23.86 26.51 24.26
C ARG A 62 25.36 26.61 23.94
N GLY A 63 25.68 27.18 22.78
CA GLY A 63 27.02 27.69 22.44
C GLY A 63 27.81 26.95 21.35
N GLY A 64 27.27 25.90 20.72
CA GLY A 64 27.96 25.14 19.68
C GLY A 64 27.51 25.46 18.24
N ASP A 65 28.39 25.22 17.26
CA ASP A 65 28.08 25.32 15.82
C ASP A 65 27.39 24.04 15.29
N GLY A 66 26.30 23.67 15.95
CA GLY A 66 25.46 22.53 15.60
C GLY A 66 24.14 22.94 14.95
N PRO A 67 23.31 21.96 14.54
CA PRO A 67 21.98 22.24 14.04
C PRO A 67 21.14 22.95 15.11
N LYS A 68 20.14 23.73 14.69
CA LYS A 68 19.28 24.53 15.58
C LYS A 68 17.81 24.38 15.21
N ASP A 69 16.91 24.74 16.13
CA ASP A 69 15.46 24.80 15.90
C ASP A 69 14.88 23.51 15.30
N LEU A 70 15.34 22.35 15.77
CA LEU A 70 14.73 21.06 15.40
C LEU A 70 13.29 21.03 15.89
N THR A 71 12.39 20.71 14.97
CA THR A 71 10.94 20.69 15.19
C THR A 71 10.33 19.48 14.50
N ALA A 72 9.27 18.94 15.10
CA ALA A 72 8.40 17.95 14.49
C ALA A 72 7.05 18.62 14.17
N SER A 73 6.62 18.51 12.92
CA SER A 73 5.38 19.05 12.40
C SER A 73 4.59 17.98 11.65
N GLN A 74 3.30 18.23 11.39
CA GLN A 74 2.42 17.28 10.68
C GLN A 74 2.47 15.87 11.30
N VAL A 75 2.44 15.79 12.63
CA VAL A 75 2.54 14.52 13.34
C VAL A 75 1.24 13.73 13.15
N THR A 76 1.37 12.61 12.48
CA THR A 76 0.33 11.60 12.25
C THR A 76 0.59 10.38 13.15
N PRO A 77 -0.30 9.37 13.16
CA PRO A 77 -0.04 8.12 13.87
C PRO A 77 1.20 7.36 13.42
N ARG A 78 1.67 7.55 12.17
CA ARG A 78 2.80 6.76 11.60
C ARG A 78 3.92 7.61 11.00
N SER A 79 3.81 8.93 11.04
CA SER A 79 4.81 9.84 10.45
C SER A 79 4.78 11.23 11.07
N PRO A 80 5.95 11.80 11.36
CA PRO A 80 6.15 13.24 11.45
C PRO A 80 7.00 13.77 10.29
N VAL A 81 6.95 15.09 10.09
CA VAL A 81 7.91 15.85 9.29
C VAL A 81 8.85 16.59 10.22
N LEU A 82 10.13 16.27 10.16
CA LEU A 82 11.20 16.91 10.93
C LEU A 82 11.84 18.04 10.13
N THR A 83 12.08 19.19 10.77
CA THR A 83 12.72 20.37 10.18
C THR A 83 13.70 21.02 11.14
N TRP A 84 14.82 21.54 10.63
CA TRP A 84 15.84 22.23 11.43
C TRP A 84 16.56 23.32 10.64
N LYS A 85 17.24 24.22 11.35
CA LYS A 85 18.18 25.20 10.77
C LYS A 85 19.60 24.61 10.74
N PRO A 86 20.35 24.83 9.64
CA PRO A 86 21.73 24.37 9.53
C PRO A 86 22.64 25.15 10.50
N PRO A 87 23.81 24.59 10.86
CA PRO A 87 24.87 25.34 11.52
C PRO A 87 25.47 26.42 10.60
N SER A 88 26.32 27.28 11.18
CA SER A 88 27.04 28.31 10.43
C SER A 88 28.16 27.72 9.59
N SER A 89 28.85 26.69 10.08
CA SER A 89 29.86 25.96 9.29
C SER A 89 29.22 25.05 8.23
N LYS A 90 29.99 24.82 7.16
CA LYS A 90 29.62 23.88 6.11
C LYS A 90 29.65 22.44 6.65
N VAL A 91 28.56 21.72 6.45
CA VAL A 91 28.39 20.32 6.87
C VAL A 91 28.28 19.40 5.65
N SER A 92 28.73 18.15 5.79
CA SER A 92 28.56 17.08 4.80
C SER A 92 27.18 16.45 4.86
N GLY A 93 26.49 16.55 5.99
CA GLY A 93 25.12 16.07 6.16
C GLY A 93 24.68 16.07 7.61
N TYR A 94 23.65 15.28 7.89
CA TYR A 94 23.09 15.12 9.22
C TYR A 94 22.89 13.65 9.56
N LYS A 95 23.16 13.32 10.82
CA LYS A 95 22.83 12.03 11.43
C LYS A 95 21.60 12.21 12.30
N LEU A 96 20.51 11.59 11.88
CA LEU A 96 19.25 11.57 12.59
C LEU A 96 19.11 10.22 13.31
N GLN A 97 18.83 10.26 14.60
CA GLN A 97 18.50 9.08 15.38
C GLN A 97 17.14 9.28 16.04
N TYR A 98 16.31 8.25 16.06
CA TYR A 98 15.02 8.29 16.73
C TYR A 98 14.78 6.99 17.48
N ALA A 99 14.18 7.09 18.66
CA ALA A 99 13.99 5.94 19.54
C ALA A 99 12.60 5.90 20.15
N ILE A 100 12.10 4.68 20.35
CA ILE A 100 10.85 4.31 21.03
C ILE A 100 11.16 3.15 21.97
N GLU A 101 10.80 3.25 23.25
CA GLU A 101 10.84 2.14 24.23
C GLU A 101 12.06 1.19 24.12
N GLY A 102 13.26 1.74 23.95
CA GLY A 102 14.52 0.97 23.87
C GLY A 102 14.93 0.50 22.46
N GLN A 103 14.09 0.66 21.45
CA GLN A 103 14.45 0.45 20.04
C GLN A 103 14.91 1.77 19.41
N ALA A 104 16.13 1.78 18.86
CA ALA A 104 16.73 2.95 18.21
C ALA A 104 16.92 2.71 16.72
N PHE A 105 16.60 3.74 15.94
CA PHE A 105 16.73 3.77 14.48
C PHE A 105 17.60 4.94 14.06
N GLN A 106 18.20 4.86 12.88
CA GLN A 106 19.05 5.91 12.34
C GLN A 106 18.74 6.17 10.87
N ALA A 107 18.81 7.43 10.47
CA ALA A 107 18.76 7.87 9.09
C ALA A 107 19.85 8.93 8.83
N GLN A 108 20.38 8.93 7.61
CA GLN A 108 21.30 9.95 7.12
C GLN A 108 20.58 10.79 6.07
N THR A 109 20.81 12.10 6.09
CA THR A 109 20.26 13.02 5.10
C THR A 109 21.12 14.28 5.03
N ASP A 110 21.25 14.83 3.83
CA ASP A 110 21.86 16.13 3.54
C ASP A 110 20.81 17.27 3.48
N LEU A 111 19.54 16.91 3.43
CA LEU A 111 18.40 17.84 3.43
C LEU A 111 18.19 18.47 4.82
N ARG A 112 17.47 19.59 4.86
CA ARG A 112 17.07 20.30 6.10
C ARG A 112 15.67 19.90 6.60
N LYS A 113 15.13 18.86 5.97
CA LYS A 113 13.78 18.33 6.19
C LYS A 113 13.84 16.83 6.00
N HIS A 114 13.17 16.08 6.87
CA HIS A 114 13.10 14.63 6.75
C HIS A 114 11.74 14.12 7.24
N LYS A 115 11.07 13.31 6.42
CA LYS A 115 9.80 12.68 6.80
C LYS A 115 10.09 11.26 7.31
N LEU A 116 9.80 11.01 8.58
CA LEU A 116 9.86 9.66 9.13
C LEU A 116 8.57 8.91 8.74
N LEU A 117 8.67 7.62 8.47
CA LEU A 117 7.55 6.78 8.03
C LEU A 117 7.48 5.52 8.91
N ARG A 118 6.32 4.87 8.94
CA ARG A 118 6.09 3.59 9.62
C ARG A 118 6.42 3.62 11.13
N LEU A 119 6.19 4.77 11.77
CA LEU A 119 6.28 4.85 13.22
C LEU A 119 5.12 4.12 13.90
N THR A 120 5.34 3.70 15.14
CA THR A 120 4.32 3.09 15.99
C THR A 120 3.33 4.17 16.44
N PRO A 121 2.02 3.98 16.24
CA PRO A 121 0.96 4.86 16.75
C PRO A 121 0.94 4.99 18.28
N GLY A 122 0.41 6.11 18.78
CA GLY A 122 0.23 6.36 20.22
C GLY A 122 1.52 6.36 21.05
N SER A 123 2.67 6.50 20.40
CA SER A 123 3.98 6.22 21.01
C SER A 123 4.84 7.47 21.11
N LYS A 124 5.56 7.60 22.22
CA LYS A 124 6.49 8.70 22.45
C LYS A 124 7.85 8.40 21.82
N TYR A 125 8.31 9.29 20.95
CA TYR A 125 9.61 9.22 20.29
C TYR A 125 10.55 10.30 20.82
N LEU A 126 11.80 9.90 21.07
CA LEU A 126 12.92 10.81 21.29
C LEU A 126 13.75 10.90 20.00
N VAL A 127 13.92 12.10 19.47
CA VAL A 127 14.74 12.36 18.28
C VAL A 127 16.02 13.07 18.68
N ARG A 128 17.13 12.63 18.09
CA ARG A 128 18.47 13.19 18.27
C ARG A 128 19.06 13.51 16.90
N LEU A 129 19.50 14.75 16.71
CA LEU A 129 20.08 15.22 15.45
C LEU A 129 21.50 15.74 15.68
N GLN A 130 22.44 15.31 14.84
CA GLN A 130 23.82 15.79 14.81
C GLN A 130 24.19 16.23 13.39
N SER A 131 24.99 17.28 13.27
CA SER A 131 25.64 17.62 12.00
C SER A 131 26.89 16.78 11.81
N ASP A 132 27.13 16.36 10.57
CA ASP A 132 28.35 15.70 10.13
C ASP A 132 29.28 16.72 9.47
N MET A 133 30.51 16.83 9.98
CA MET A 133 31.56 17.72 9.49
C MET A 133 32.73 16.89 8.94
N GLY A 134 32.46 16.01 7.97
CA GLY A 134 33.47 15.15 7.36
C GLY A 134 33.93 13.99 8.26
N GLY A 135 32.97 13.35 8.94
CA GLY A 135 33.20 12.23 9.85
C GLY A 135 33.23 12.61 11.34
N VAL A 136 33.26 13.92 11.65
CA VAL A 136 33.17 14.45 13.01
C VAL A 136 31.75 14.97 13.25
N TYR A 137 31.10 14.44 14.28
CA TYR A 137 29.72 14.80 14.62
C TYR A 137 29.66 15.91 15.66
N THR A 138 28.74 16.85 15.50
CA THR A 138 28.50 17.90 16.50
C THR A 138 27.82 17.36 17.75
N GLU A 139 27.79 18.18 18.80
CA GLU A 139 26.82 18.01 19.88
C GLU A 139 25.41 17.89 19.31
N ALA A 140 24.61 17.03 19.95
CA ALA A 140 23.29 16.70 19.45
C ALA A 140 22.23 17.64 20.03
N ILE A 141 21.26 18.00 19.19
CA ILE A 141 20.01 18.58 19.67
C ILE A 141 18.94 17.50 19.74
N THR A 142 18.06 17.62 20.71
CA THR A 142 17.02 16.62 20.98
C THR A 142 15.65 17.26 21.05
N ILE A 143 14.64 16.50 20.60
CA ILE A 143 13.22 16.81 20.80
C ILE A 143 12.44 15.54 21.11
N GLU A 144 11.26 15.71 21.67
CA GLU A 144 10.29 14.64 21.87
C GLU A 144 9.00 14.96 21.12
N PHE A 145 8.35 13.92 20.58
CA PHE A 145 6.99 14.03 20.07
C PHE A 145 6.24 12.73 20.35
N THR A 146 4.92 12.80 20.40
CA THR A 146 4.07 11.61 20.55
C THR A 146 3.30 11.42 19.25
N THR A 147 3.33 10.24 18.64
CA THR A 147 2.49 9.93 17.47
C THR A 147 1.02 9.90 17.88
N GLY A 148 0.12 10.20 16.93
CA GLY A 148 -1.31 10.08 17.18
C GLY A 148 -1.77 8.63 17.26
N ASP A 149 -3.01 8.41 17.70
CA ASP A 149 -3.63 7.09 17.67
C ASP A 149 -4.25 6.78 16.30
N LEU A 150 -4.27 5.49 15.94
CA LEU A 150 -5.02 5.04 14.77
C LEU A 150 -6.52 5.00 15.10
N ARG A 151 -7.34 5.41 14.13
CA ARG A 151 -8.80 5.23 14.21
C ARG A 151 -9.17 3.74 14.29
N PHE A 152 -8.45 2.92 13.54
CA PHE A 152 -8.56 1.46 13.57
C PHE A 152 -7.20 0.87 13.94
N PRO A 153 -6.94 0.57 15.23
CA PRO A 153 -5.67 -0.03 15.67
C PRO A 153 -5.42 -1.43 15.07
N PHE A 154 -6.51 -2.17 14.81
CA PHE A 154 -6.48 -3.51 14.20
C PHE A 154 -7.36 -3.52 12.95
N PRO A 155 -6.90 -2.92 11.85
CA PRO A 155 -7.73 -2.74 10.67
C PRO A 155 -8.08 -4.08 10.03
N SER A 156 -9.36 -4.37 9.82
CA SER A 156 -9.82 -5.65 9.27
C SER A 156 -9.55 -5.81 7.78
N ASP A 157 -9.36 -4.70 7.06
CA ASP A 157 -9.20 -4.64 5.62
C ASP A 157 -8.62 -3.27 5.18
N CYS A 158 -8.37 -3.15 3.87
CA CYS A 158 -7.77 -1.94 3.28
C CYS A 158 -8.65 -0.69 3.39
N SER A 159 -9.97 -0.83 3.57
CA SER A 159 -10.84 0.34 3.73
C SER A 159 -10.61 1.02 5.07
N GLN A 160 -10.31 0.25 6.12
CA GLN A 160 -9.94 0.80 7.43
C GLN A 160 -8.52 1.39 7.41
N GLU A 161 -7.60 0.80 6.63
CA GLU A 161 -6.27 1.40 6.41
C GLU A 161 -6.34 2.73 5.64
N LEU A 162 -7.22 2.83 4.64
CA LEU A 162 -7.49 4.09 3.96
C LEU A 162 -8.01 5.15 4.94
N LEU A 163 -8.91 4.77 5.86
CA LEU A 163 -9.40 5.65 6.92
C LEU A 163 -8.36 5.98 8.00
N ASN A 164 -7.33 5.14 8.15
CA ASN A 164 -6.14 5.42 8.97
C ASN A 164 -5.14 6.36 8.26
N GLY A 165 -5.44 6.79 7.02
CA GLY A 165 -4.65 7.77 6.27
C GLY A 165 -3.64 7.16 5.29
N VAL A 166 -3.72 5.85 5.01
CA VAL A 166 -2.91 5.23 3.96
C VAL A 166 -3.49 5.58 2.59
N GLN A 167 -2.77 6.39 1.82
CA GLN A 167 -3.24 6.90 0.52
C GLN A 167 -2.50 6.30 -0.68
N GLU A 168 -1.34 5.69 -0.45
CA GLU A 168 -0.53 5.06 -1.49
C GLU A 168 -0.82 3.56 -1.56
N SER A 169 -0.90 3.01 -2.77
CA SER A 169 -1.08 1.57 -2.97
C SER A 169 0.16 0.79 -2.53
N GLY A 170 -0.01 -0.34 -1.85
CA GLY A 170 1.12 -1.08 -1.31
C GLY A 170 0.75 -2.18 -0.33
N LEU A 171 1.76 -2.85 0.19
CA LEU A 171 1.58 -3.89 1.21
C LEU A 171 1.34 -3.27 2.59
N VAL A 172 0.30 -3.76 3.27
CA VAL A 172 -0.03 -3.40 4.65
C VAL A 172 -0.42 -4.65 5.45
N GLU A 173 -0.38 -4.54 6.77
CA GLU A 173 -0.87 -5.59 7.66
C GLU A 173 -2.31 -5.30 8.09
N ILE A 174 -3.17 -6.31 8.00
CA ILE A 174 -4.56 -6.26 8.45
C ILE A 174 -4.84 -7.40 9.44
N PHE A 175 -5.94 -7.28 10.18
CA PHE A 175 -6.42 -8.20 11.19
C PHE A 175 -7.84 -8.66 10.85
N PRO A 176 -8.04 -9.53 9.84
CA PRO A 176 -9.38 -9.89 9.36
C PRO A 176 -10.27 -10.56 10.42
N LEU A 177 -9.66 -11.18 11.43
CA LEU A 177 -10.33 -11.85 12.55
C LEU A 177 -10.19 -11.06 13.87
N GLY A 178 -9.74 -9.79 13.80
CA GLY A 178 -9.58 -8.90 14.93
C GLY A 178 -8.24 -9.04 15.68
N GLN A 179 -8.13 -8.32 16.79
CA GLN A 179 -6.88 -8.10 17.54
C GLN A 179 -6.15 -9.39 17.97
N ALA A 180 -6.88 -10.42 18.39
CA ALA A 180 -6.29 -11.67 18.89
C ALA A 180 -5.80 -12.61 17.78
N SER A 181 -5.95 -12.21 16.51
CA SER A 181 -5.58 -13.03 15.35
C SER A 181 -4.18 -12.71 14.84
N VAL A 182 -3.60 -13.67 14.12
CA VAL A 182 -2.35 -13.46 13.39
C VAL A 182 -2.61 -12.45 12.27
N PRO A 183 -1.82 -11.36 12.17
CA PRO A 183 -1.98 -10.39 11.10
C PRO A 183 -1.71 -11.03 9.73
N VAL A 184 -2.36 -10.50 8.70
CA VAL A 184 -2.19 -10.91 7.31
C VAL A 184 -1.63 -9.74 6.52
N SER A 185 -0.53 -9.97 5.78
CA SER A 185 0.00 -9.01 4.83
C SER A 185 -0.82 -9.05 3.53
N VAL A 186 -1.40 -7.90 3.14
CA VAL A 186 -2.22 -7.76 1.93
C VAL A 186 -1.74 -6.58 1.10
N TYR A 187 -1.95 -6.66 -0.22
CA TYR A 187 -1.80 -5.49 -1.08
C TYR A 187 -3.10 -4.68 -1.07
N CYS A 188 -2.99 -3.41 -0.69
CA CYS A 188 -4.06 -2.44 -0.78
C CYS A 188 -3.91 -1.58 -2.02
N ASP A 189 -4.96 -1.55 -2.82
CA ASP A 189 -5.13 -0.54 -3.86
C ASP A 189 -5.90 0.65 -3.27
N MET A 190 -5.18 1.78 -3.15
CA MET A 190 -5.68 3.02 -2.58
C MET A 190 -6.04 4.06 -3.65
N GLU A 191 -5.85 3.73 -4.93
CA GLU A 191 -5.98 4.65 -6.05
C GLU A 191 -7.26 4.39 -6.86
N THR A 192 -7.55 3.13 -7.17
CA THR A 192 -8.70 2.76 -8.01
C THR A 192 -10.01 3.07 -7.31
N ASP A 193 -10.90 3.82 -7.96
CA ASP A 193 -12.22 4.18 -7.42
C ASP A 193 -12.15 4.67 -5.96
N ARG A 194 -11.19 5.56 -5.71
CA ARG A 194 -10.92 6.21 -4.41
C ARG A 194 -10.44 5.24 -3.31
N GLY A 195 -9.95 4.08 -3.71
CA GLY A 195 -9.18 3.18 -2.85
C GLY A 195 -9.97 2.35 -1.85
N GLY A 196 -9.23 1.84 -0.87
CA GLY A 196 -9.75 0.98 0.19
C GLY A 196 -9.97 -0.47 -0.26
N TRP A 197 -9.31 -0.89 -1.33
CA TRP A 197 -9.48 -2.22 -1.92
C TRP A 197 -8.42 -3.19 -1.43
N THR A 198 -8.85 -4.33 -0.91
CA THR A 198 -7.98 -5.47 -0.60
C THR A 198 -7.88 -6.38 -1.81
N VAL A 199 -6.69 -6.50 -2.38
CA VAL A 199 -6.43 -7.36 -3.55
C VAL A 199 -6.29 -8.82 -3.11
N ARG A 200 -6.96 -9.73 -3.83
CA ARG A 200 -6.96 -11.18 -3.54
C ARG A 200 -6.28 -12.04 -4.59
N ALA A 201 -6.32 -11.64 -5.86
CA ALA A 201 -5.71 -12.39 -6.95
C ALA A 201 -5.25 -11.43 -8.04
N VAL A 202 -4.08 -11.72 -8.61
CA VAL A 202 -3.48 -10.97 -9.71
C VAL A 202 -2.91 -11.97 -10.70
N ALA A 203 -3.21 -11.80 -11.98
CA ALA A 203 -2.39 -12.32 -13.07
C ALA A 203 -1.98 -11.14 -13.94
N LYS A 204 -0.67 -10.99 -14.19
CA LYS A 204 -0.11 -9.83 -14.86
C LYS A 204 1.08 -10.21 -15.72
N GLU A 205 1.18 -9.58 -16.88
CA GLU A 205 2.41 -9.30 -17.61
C GLU A 205 2.54 -7.78 -17.78
N GLN A 206 3.78 -7.28 -17.97
CA GLN A 206 4.09 -5.85 -17.99
C GLN A 206 3.18 -5.11 -19.00
N LEU A 207 2.22 -4.33 -18.49
CA LEU A 207 1.20 -3.65 -19.28
C LEU A 207 1.07 -2.20 -18.82
N GLY A 208 0.89 -1.30 -19.79
CA GLY A 208 0.83 0.15 -19.61
C GLY A 208 -0.51 0.67 -19.07
N ALA A 209 -0.64 2.00 -19.10
CA ALA A 209 -1.80 2.70 -18.57
C ALA A 209 -3.09 2.33 -19.30
N ALA A 210 -4.18 2.26 -18.54
CA ALA A 210 -5.38 1.54 -18.87
C ALA A 210 -6.59 2.49 -18.76
N SER A 211 -7.50 2.49 -19.75
CA SER A 211 -8.76 3.23 -19.66
C SER A 211 -9.86 2.32 -19.11
N ALA A 212 -10.49 2.75 -18.01
CA ALA A 212 -11.51 1.98 -17.32
C ALA A 212 -12.82 1.94 -18.13
N SER A 213 -13.18 0.78 -18.68
CA SER A 213 -14.49 0.53 -19.30
C SER A 213 -15.30 -0.48 -18.47
N VAL A 214 -16.62 -0.37 -18.46
CA VAL A 214 -17.48 -1.33 -17.74
C VAL A 214 -17.66 -2.59 -18.58
N CYS A 215 -17.23 -3.72 -18.04
CA CYS A 215 -17.48 -5.02 -18.63
C CYS A 215 -18.92 -5.48 -18.35
N SER A 216 -19.56 -6.09 -19.36
CA SER A 216 -20.84 -6.79 -19.16
C SER A 216 -20.64 -7.99 -18.21
N ASP A 217 -21.68 -8.43 -17.51
CA ASP A 217 -21.56 -9.35 -16.37
C ASP A 217 -21.41 -10.84 -16.76
N SER A 218 -20.25 -11.44 -16.45
CA SER A 218 -20.02 -12.90 -16.57
C SER A 218 -20.08 -13.65 -15.23
N MET A 219 -20.21 -12.95 -14.10
CA MET A 219 -20.13 -13.54 -12.77
C MET A 219 -21.49 -14.06 -12.28
N THR A 220 -22.60 -13.46 -12.71
CA THR A 220 -23.95 -13.89 -12.27
C THR A 220 -24.26 -15.35 -12.62
N TYR A 221 -23.66 -15.89 -13.70
CA TYR A 221 -23.74 -17.31 -14.04
C TYR A 221 -23.24 -18.24 -12.92
N HIS A 222 -22.30 -17.75 -12.11
CA HIS A 222 -21.62 -18.46 -11.03
C HIS A 222 -22.23 -18.23 -9.64
N ASN A 223 -23.28 -17.39 -9.52
CA ASN A 223 -23.91 -17.09 -8.23
C ASN A 223 -24.42 -18.36 -7.54
N GLY A 224 -24.16 -18.45 -6.23
CA GLY A 224 -24.57 -19.57 -5.38
C GLY A 224 -23.78 -20.87 -5.63
N ARG A 225 -22.74 -20.87 -6.47
CA ARG A 225 -21.88 -22.04 -6.68
C ARG A 225 -20.80 -22.13 -5.61
N HIS A 226 -20.38 -23.36 -5.32
CA HIS A 226 -19.25 -23.62 -4.42
C HIS A 226 -17.93 -23.52 -5.17
N PHE A 227 -16.87 -23.12 -4.47
CA PHE A 227 -15.54 -23.11 -5.06
C PHE A 227 -15.06 -24.55 -5.27
N SER A 228 -14.61 -24.84 -6.49
CA SER A 228 -14.27 -26.17 -6.97
C SER A 228 -12.80 -26.24 -7.38
N THR A 229 -12.11 -27.32 -7.05
CA THR A 229 -10.70 -27.58 -7.37
C THR A 229 -10.50 -29.04 -7.77
N ARG A 230 -9.39 -29.34 -8.45
CA ARG A 230 -9.08 -30.70 -8.96
C ARG A 230 -9.20 -31.78 -7.87
N ASP A 231 -8.73 -31.47 -6.68
CA ASP A 231 -8.57 -32.39 -5.55
C ASP A 231 -9.82 -32.49 -4.66
N ARG A 232 -10.66 -31.45 -4.61
CA ARG A 232 -11.71 -31.33 -3.57
C ARG A 232 -13.07 -31.90 -3.95
N ASP A 233 -13.43 -31.95 -5.24
CA ASP A 233 -14.81 -32.27 -5.64
C ASP A 233 -15.04 -33.76 -5.98
N ARG A 234 -16.21 -34.30 -5.61
CA ARG A 234 -16.63 -35.71 -5.88
C ARG A 234 -17.73 -35.84 -6.97
N SER A 235 -18.01 -34.79 -7.75
CA SER A 235 -19.15 -34.68 -8.68
C SER A 235 -18.75 -34.28 -10.11
N ASP A 236 -19.71 -34.18 -11.05
CA ASP A 236 -19.51 -33.77 -12.45
C ASP A 236 -18.80 -32.41 -12.61
N ILE A 237 -18.91 -31.52 -11.60
CA ILE A 237 -18.21 -30.22 -11.57
C ILE A 237 -16.69 -30.40 -11.47
N ARG A 238 -16.21 -31.53 -10.92
CA ARG A 238 -14.78 -31.88 -10.89
C ARG A 238 -14.19 -31.92 -12.30
N PHE A 239 -14.97 -32.35 -13.29
CA PHE A 239 -14.52 -32.35 -14.68
C PHE A 239 -14.16 -30.95 -15.15
N CYS A 240 -14.91 -29.92 -14.73
CA CYS A 240 -14.58 -28.53 -15.06
C CYS A 240 -13.21 -28.11 -14.50
N ALA A 241 -12.97 -28.35 -13.21
CA ALA A 241 -11.69 -28.00 -12.58
C ALA A 241 -10.50 -28.77 -13.20
N MET A 242 -10.72 -30.03 -13.59
CA MET A 242 -9.72 -30.85 -14.27
C MET A 242 -9.46 -30.40 -15.71
N PHE A 243 -10.53 -30.20 -16.48
CA PHE A 243 -10.46 -29.87 -17.91
C PHE A 243 -9.90 -28.46 -18.14
N TYR A 244 -10.40 -27.48 -17.39
CA TYR A 244 -9.96 -26.08 -17.48
C TYR A 244 -8.77 -25.74 -16.59
N ARG A 245 -8.19 -26.75 -15.93
CA ARG A 245 -6.90 -26.69 -15.21
C ARG A 245 -6.79 -25.52 -14.22
N GLY A 246 -7.89 -25.21 -13.52
CA GLY A 246 -7.98 -24.08 -12.61
C GLY A 246 -8.96 -24.33 -11.45
N GLY A 247 -9.02 -23.40 -10.51
CA GLY A 247 -9.96 -23.40 -9.39
C GLY A 247 -10.95 -22.24 -9.48
N TRP A 248 -12.24 -22.53 -9.51
CA TRP A 248 -13.27 -21.51 -9.67
C TRP A 248 -14.61 -21.94 -9.09
N TRP A 249 -15.56 -21.01 -9.00
CA TRP A 249 -16.96 -21.30 -8.67
C TRP A 249 -17.70 -21.92 -9.88
N TYR A 250 -17.24 -23.07 -10.36
CA TYR A 250 -17.73 -23.69 -11.60
C TYR A 250 -19.21 -24.10 -11.52
N ARG A 251 -19.88 -24.10 -12.69
CA ARG A 251 -21.24 -24.60 -12.89
C ARG A 251 -21.28 -25.69 -13.96
N ASN A 252 -21.36 -25.33 -15.25
CA ASN A 252 -21.19 -26.27 -16.37
C ASN A 252 -20.70 -25.55 -17.64
N CYS A 253 -19.45 -25.10 -17.73
CA CYS A 253 -18.45 -25.05 -16.65
C CYS A 253 -18.21 -23.61 -16.19
N HIS A 254 -17.96 -22.68 -17.11
CA HIS A 254 -17.73 -21.29 -16.75
C HIS A 254 -18.12 -20.27 -17.82
N GLU A 255 -18.46 -19.06 -17.38
CA GLU A 255 -18.51 -17.84 -18.18
C GLU A 255 -17.42 -16.83 -17.77
N ALA A 256 -16.97 -16.88 -16.53
CA ALA A 256 -15.73 -16.27 -16.06
C ALA A 256 -14.77 -17.36 -15.56
N ASN A 257 -13.48 -17.27 -15.88
CA ASN A 257 -12.44 -18.16 -15.36
C ASN A 257 -11.17 -17.35 -15.09
N LEU A 258 -11.19 -16.50 -14.07
CA LEU A 258 -10.08 -15.57 -13.82
C LEU A 258 -8.83 -16.25 -13.24
N ASN A 259 -8.99 -17.47 -12.71
CA ASN A 259 -7.91 -18.35 -12.25
C ASN A 259 -7.55 -19.41 -13.30
N GLY A 260 -7.93 -19.19 -14.57
CA GLY A 260 -7.55 -20.05 -15.69
C GLY A 260 -6.05 -19.96 -15.99
N LEU A 261 -5.59 -20.80 -16.91
CA LEU A 261 -4.21 -20.80 -17.35
C LEU A 261 -3.85 -19.45 -18.01
N TYR A 262 -2.70 -18.91 -17.65
CA TYR A 262 -2.22 -17.67 -18.23
C TYR A 262 -1.84 -17.87 -19.71
N ASN A 263 -2.11 -16.85 -20.54
CA ASN A 263 -1.70 -16.76 -21.95
C ASN A 263 -1.99 -18.02 -22.80
N THR A 264 -3.20 -18.57 -22.69
CA THR A 264 -3.63 -19.69 -23.56
C THR A 264 -5.01 -19.46 -24.15
N ALA A 265 -5.09 -19.57 -25.48
CA ALA A 265 -6.36 -19.60 -26.20
C ALA A 265 -6.92 -21.02 -26.39
N HIS A 266 -6.18 -22.04 -25.95
CA HIS A 266 -6.51 -23.44 -26.16
C HIS A 266 -7.68 -23.86 -25.27
N ASN A 267 -8.66 -24.57 -25.85
CA ASN A 267 -9.77 -25.21 -25.16
C ASN A 267 -10.52 -24.37 -24.11
N GLN A 268 -10.48 -23.03 -24.20
CA GLN A 268 -11.06 -22.13 -23.21
C GLN A 268 -10.47 -22.32 -21.79
N GLU A 269 -9.22 -22.79 -21.70
CA GLU A 269 -8.49 -22.97 -20.44
C GLU A 269 -7.97 -21.64 -19.87
N GLY A 270 -7.97 -20.59 -20.69
CA GLY A 270 -7.39 -19.29 -20.39
C GLY A 270 -8.08 -18.47 -19.30
N ILE A 271 -7.52 -17.29 -19.01
CA ILE A 271 -8.16 -16.27 -18.18
C ILE A 271 -9.32 -15.65 -18.94
N ILE A 272 -10.56 -16.00 -18.59
CA ILE A 272 -11.72 -15.71 -19.43
C ILE A 272 -12.73 -14.80 -18.73
N TRP A 273 -13.23 -13.82 -19.49
CA TRP A 273 -14.45 -13.06 -19.21
C TRP A 273 -15.31 -13.04 -20.48
N LYS A 274 -16.28 -13.96 -20.55
CA LYS A 274 -17.02 -14.30 -21.78
C LYS A 274 -17.70 -13.09 -22.41
N THR A 275 -18.37 -12.27 -21.61
CA THR A 275 -19.13 -11.11 -22.08
C THR A 275 -18.26 -9.94 -22.56
N TRP A 276 -16.93 -10.02 -22.42
CA TRP A 276 -16.00 -8.99 -22.88
C TRP A 276 -15.16 -9.42 -24.08
N LYS A 277 -14.31 -10.44 -23.92
CA LYS A 277 -13.41 -10.92 -24.98
C LYS A 277 -13.76 -12.31 -25.49
N GLY A 278 -14.88 -12.88 -25.04
CA GLY A 278 -15.27 -14.25 -25.36
C GLY A 278 -14.44 -15.29 -24.61
N LYS A 279 -14.52 -16.54 -25.05
CA LYS A 279 -13.82 -17.68 -24.41
C LYS A 279 -12.55 -18.14 -25.14
N LYS A 280 -12.26 -17.55 -26.29
CA LYS A 280 -11.08 -17.89 -27.12
C LYS A 280 -9.93 -16.90 -26.92
N TYR A 281 -10.11 -15.92 -26.04
CA TYR A 281 -9.11 -14.90 -25.72
C TYR A 281 -8.79 -14.98 -24.24
N SER A 282 -7.51 -15.22 -23.93
CA SER A 282 -7.02 -15.15 -22.55
C SER A 282 -6.67 -13.71 -22.23
N ILE A 283 -7.28 -13.18 -21.17
CA ILE A 283 -7.03 -11.83 -20.70
C ILE A 283 -5.61 -11.76 -20.12
N PRO A 284 -4.78 -10.79 -20.55
CA PRO A 284 -3.37 -10.70 -20.15
C PRO A 284 -3.18 -10.04 -18.77
N PHE A 285 -4.19 -9.36 -18.26
CA PHE A 285 -4.20 -8.81 -16.90
C PHE A 285 -5.56 -8.94 -16.24
N VAL A 286 -5.59 -9.54 -15.05
CA VAL A 286 -6.78 -9.56 -14.21
C VAL A 286 -6.40 -9.31 -12.76
N GLU A 287 -7.22 -8.51 -12.08
CA GLU A 287 -7.12 -8.28 -10.66
C GLU A 287 -8.49 -8.45 -10.01
N MET A 288 -8.56 -9.28 -8.97
CA MET A 288 -9.74 -9.42 -8.13
C MET A 288 -9.51 -8.72 -6.79
N LYS A 289 -10.33 -7.72 -6.49
CA LYS A 289 -10.23 -6.93 -5.27
C LYS A 289 -11.58 -6.84 -4.55
N MET A 290 -11.54 -6.63 -3.24
CA MET A 290 -12.73 -6.55 -2.39
C MET A 290 -12.64 -5.41 -1.39
N ARG A 291 -13.80 -4.84 -1.04
CA ARG A 291 -13.97 -3.87 0.05
C ARG A 291 -15.40 -3.95 0.58
N PRO A 292 -15.69 -3.47 1.81
CA PRO A 292 -17.05 -3.51 2.34
C PRO A 292 -18.05 -2.80 1.43
N ILE A 293 -19.23 -3.41 1.21
CA ILE A 293 -20.27 -2.84 0.32
C ILE A 293 -20.76 -1.48 0.85
N SER A 294 -20.83 -1.33 2.18
CA SER A 294 -21.23 -0.11 2.86
C SER A 294 -20.14 0.96 2.89
N PHE A 295 -18.91 0.65 2.46
CA PHE A 295 -17.81 1.60 2.50
C PHE A 295 -18.08 2.80 1.59
N ARG A 296 -17.92 3.99 2.17
CA ARG A 296 -17.99 5.27 1.47
C ARG A 296 -16.63 5.93 1.59
N PRO A 297 -15.87 6.08 0.49
CA PRO A 297 -14.57 6.72 0.55
C PRO A 297 -14.72 8.19 1.01
N PRO A 298 -13.76 8.73 1.79
CA PRO A 298 -13.76 10.14 2.22
C PRO A 298 -13.75 11.10 1.03
N SER A 299 -14.61 12.12 1.02
CA SER A 299 -14.69 13.12 -0.07
C SER A 299 -13.33 13.76 -0.32
N LEU A 300 -13.01 14.03 -1.60
CA LEU A 300 -11.90 14.91 -1.94
C LEU A 300 -12.27 16.30 -1.43
N GLY A 301 -11.58 16.74 -0.37
CA GLY A 301 -11.70 18.09 0.17
C GLY A 301 -10.94 19.10 -0.68
#